data_AF-A0A9E3RB42-F1
#
_entry.id   AF-A0A9E3RB42-F1
#
_cell.length_a   1.000
_cell.length_b   1.000
_cell.length_c   1.000
_cell.angle_alpha   90.00
_cell.angle_beta   90.00
_cell.angle_gamma   90.00
#
_symmetry.space_group_name_H-M   'P 1'
#
loop_
_entity.id
_entity.type
_entity.pdbx_description
1 polymer ?
#
loop_
_entity_poly.entity_id
_entity_poly.type
_entity_poly.pdbx_seq_one_letter_code
_entity_poly.pdbx_strand_id
1 'polypeptide(L)'
;MDDAPAEAPFVAQRMGAHGVDRLGILPGAHQADLYDLARLLASTPGEGDPATRFAARAAAIDQRTLPRSLRLPAAAEPAVETGGPAAPTRRPSGAMRAATPPLGTTSVPAPDAPVPPRRPTPPPMPEPVEPRDAPVRLLAPLAKPDTGDPMLVAAMDDLELATDVTRCGTALDALVLYTDLAFRQGRFDAMIEGLAALIAIEHVQLAEVEEDERRPLFNHAVRRLARPVVLRQVAVLRHQRADSALASERLQAALFRFGIDGAEALLDEFNAAPSSEARTACIDALRALPRRWDALRALAGDADPTVVRQAIAAAGALRDDGSRDVLQGLLAHPDERTRRDAVSALGRFEAAEALDVVSLALQDESPMVRLRAVTTLAPRRDPRLFLLLEALLKKEAQREVALAAVEALGRLGTPEAAGLLIPLAQGGGTSPLRDSSELRIQACTALVMIRSPQAMAAVQALREDRDRAVRQASMRLIASAQARRRATTAGIQVVEG
;
A
#
# COMPACT_ATOMS: atom_id res chain seq x y z
N MET A 1 16.50 50.89 9.87
CA MET A 1 16.91 49.57 10.38
C MET A 1 15.69 48.69 10.18
N ASP A 2 15.54 48.28 8.92
CA ASP A 2 14.55 47.30 8.47
C ASP A 2 15.02 45.90 8.90
N ASP A 3 14.10 45.09 9.41
CA ASP A 3 13.71 43.84 8.76
C ASP A 3 12.57 43.17 9.55
N ALA A 4 11.36 43.23 8.98
CA ALA A 4 10.29 42.29 9.29
C ALA A 4 10.26 41.26 8.16
N PRO A 5 10.25 39.94 8.42
CA PRO A 5 10.13 38.97 7.34
C PRO A 5 8.68 38.87 6.88
N ALA A 6 8.50 39.05 5.58
CA ALA A 6 7.28 39.07 4.83
C ALA A 6 6.67 37.66 4.61
N GLU A 7 6.06 37.06 5.64
CA GLU A 7 5.28 35.80 5.51
C GLU A 7 3.76 35.96 5.69
N ALA A 8 3.28 37.19 5.93
CA ALA A 8 1.85 37.49 6.02
C ALA A 8 1.00 37.34 4.72
N PRO A 9 1.53 37.32 3.46
CA PRO A 9 0.64 37.32 2.30
C PRO A 9 0.01 35.95 1.99
N PHE A 10 0.66 34.83 2.33
CA PHE A 10 0.15 33.50 1.96
C PHE A 10 -1.07 33.09 2.81
N VAL A 11 -0.99 33.23 4.14
CA VAL A 11 -2.09 32.84 5.02
C VAL A 11 -3.31 33.74 4.81
N ALA A 12 -3.11 35.07 4.66
CA ALA A 12 -4.18 36.00 4.38
C ALA A 12 -4.87 35.72 3.03
N GLN A 13 -4.10 35.37 1.98
CA GLN A 13 -4.65 34.98 0.68
C GLN A 13 -5.47 33.69 0.76
N ARG A 14 -5.00 32.70 1.55
CA ARG A 14 -5.71 31.44 1.77
C ARG A 14 -6.98 31.63 2.59
N MET A 15 -6.93 32.47 3.63
CA MET A 15 -8.10 32.87 4.41
C MET A 15 -9.16 33.55 3.52
N GLY A 16 -8.74 34.50 2.68
CA GLY A 16 -9.62 35.15 1.71
C GLY A 16 -10.22 34.18 0.69
N ALA A 17 -9.45 33.21 0.21
CA ALA A 17 -9.95 32.19 -0.71
C ALA A 17 -11.04 31.29 -0.07
N HIS A 18 -11.04 31.16 1.25
CA HIS A 18 -12.05 30.44 2.04
C HIS A 18 -13.14 31.35 2.64
N GLY A 19 -13.17 32.64 2.28
CA GLY A 19 -14.15 33.61 2.78
C GLY A 19 -13.99 33.98 4.26
N VAL A 20 -12.78 33.83 4.81
CA VAL A 20 -12.46 34.13 6.21
C VAL A 20 -11.71 35.46 6.29
N ASP A 21 -12.36 36.50 6.82
CA ASP A 21 -11.75 37.84 6.92
C ASP A 21 -10.90 38.01 8.18
N ARG A 22 -11.24 37.31 9.27
CA ARG A 22 -10.52 37.35 10.55
C ARG A 22 -10.56 36.02 11.25
N LEU A 23 -9.45 35.69 11.93
CA LEU A 23 -9.33 34.50 12.75
C LEU A 23 -8.77 34.86 14.12
N GLY A 24 -9.49 34.50 15.18
CA GLY A 24 -9.06 34.72 16.57
C GLY A 24 -8.63 33.41 17.21
N ILE A 25 -7.38 33.32 17.65
CA ILE A 25 -6.88 32.21 18.46
C ILE A 25 -6.98 32.62 19.93
N LEU A 26 -7.72 31.87 20.73
CA LEU A 26 -7.85 32.14 22.16
C LEU A 26 -6.62 31.67 22.94
N PRO A 27 -6.28 32.32 24.07
CA PRO A 27 -5.30 31.79 25.01
C PRO A 27 -5.77 30.44 25.56
N GLY A 28 -4.96 29.39 25.36
CA GLY A 28 -5.29 28.02 25.76
C GLY A 28 -5.90 27.14 24.66
N ALA A 29 -5.95 27.60 23.41
CA ALA A 29 -6.31 26.76 22.27
C ALA A 29 -5.39 25.53 22.17
N HIS A 30 -5.98 24.35 22.00
CA HIS A 30 -5.23 23.09 21.94
C HIS A 30 -4.48 23.00 20.60
N GLN A 31 -3.28 22.41 20.59
CA GLN A 31 -2.44 22.33 19.38
C GLN A 31 -3.12 21.57 18.24
N ALA A 32 -3.97 20.58 18.56
CA ALA A 32 -4.77 19.85 17.57
C ALA A 32 -5.74 20.77 16.81
N ASP A 33 -6.38 21.72 17.50
CA ASP A 33 -7.35 22.65 16.89
C ASP A 33 -6.64 23.62 15.93
N LEU A 34 -5.42 24.04 16.28
CA LEU A 34 -4.57 24.87 15.43
C LEU A 34 -4.08 24.10 14.20
N TYR A 35 -3.77 22.81 14.36
CA TYR A 35 -3.35 21.95 13.26
C TYR A 35 -4.49 21.68 12.28
N ASP A 36 -5.69 21.40 12.77
CA ASP A 36 -6.87 21.19 11.93
C ASP A 36 -7.26 22.45 11.18
N LEU A 37 -7.14 23.62 11.83
CA LEU A 37 -7.32 24.91 11.18
C LEU A 37 -6.29 25.13 10.06
N ALA A 38 -5.02 24.83 10.30
CA ALA A 38 -3.98 24.97 9.28
C ALA A 38 -4.22 24.03 8.09
N ARG A 39 -4.66 22.79 8.35
CA ARG A 39 -5.02 21.81 7.31
C ARG A 39 -6.24 22.27 6.50
N LEU A 40 -7.20 22.92 7.15
CA LEU A 40 -8.37 23.49 6.48
C LEU A 40 -7.99 24.66 5.57
N LEU A 41 -7.18 25.60 6.05
CA LEU A 41 -6.66 26.70 5.22
C LEU A 41 -5.77 26.20 4.08
N ALA A 42 -5.17 25.01 4.19
CA ALA A 42 -4.39 24.34 3.13
C ALA A 42 -5.25 23.57 2.10
N SER A 43 -6.56 23.42 2.30
CA SER A 43 -7.47 22.69 1.39
C SER A 43 -8.01 23.52 0.20
N THR A 44 -8.51 22.89 -0.85
CA THR A 44 -9.03 23.58 -2.06
C THR A 44 -10.31 24.40 -1.76
N PRO A 45 -10.37 25.70 -2.10
CA PRO A 45 -11.57 26.52 -1.89
C PRO A 45 -12.67 26.30 -2.95
N GLY A 46 -13.96 26.38 -2.54
CA GLY A 46 -15.16 26.13 -3.37
C GLY A 46 -15.43 24.61 -3.57
N GLU A 47 -16.48 23.99 -3.04
CA GLU A 47 -17.92 24.17 -3.34
C GLU A 47 -18.81 24.18 -2.08
N GLY A 48 -19.76 25.12 -2.00
CA GLY A 48 -20.70 25.28 -0.89
C GLY A 48 -20.31 26.38 0.11
N ASP A 49 -21.32 27.00 0.73
CA ASP A 49 -21.18 28.14 1.64
C ASP A 49 -20.23 27.81 2.84
N PRO A 50 -19.19 28.62 3.10
CA PRO A 50 -18.23 28.38 4.17
C PRO A 50 -18.90 28.21 5.54
N ALA A 51 -20.02 28.90 5.80
CA ALA A 51 -20.75 28.80 7.05
C ALA A 51 -21.37 27.40 7.24
N THR A 52 -21.84 26.77 6.16
CA THR A 52 -22.38 25.40 6.20
C THR A 52 -21.27 24.36 6.37
N ARG A 53 -20.08 24.58 5.80
CA ARG A 53 -18.91 23.70 6.02
C ARG A 53 -18.35 23.82 7.44
N PHE A 54 -18.35 25.02 8.01
CA PHE A 54 -17.95 25.23 9.40
C PHE A 54 -18.98 24.64 10.38
N ALA A 55 -20.29 24.81 10.14
CA ALA A 55 -21.33 24.26 11.00
C ALA A 55 -21.37 22.72 10.97
N ALA A 56 -21.21 22.10 9.79
CA ALA A 56 -21.26 20.64 9.63
C ALA A 56 -20.10 19.91 10.34
N ARG A 57 -18.93 20.54 10.46
CA ARG A 57 -17.78 20.01 11.23
C ARG A 57 -17.74 20.50 12.68
N ALA A 58 -18.23 21.70 12.98
CA ALA A 58 -18.35 22.21 14.34
C ALA A 58 -19.45 21.49 15.16
N ALA A 59 -20.41 20.81 14.51
CA ALA A 59 -21.36 19.93 15.19
C ALA A 59 -20.68 18.70 15.86
N ALA A 60 -19.43 18.38 15.50
CA ALA A 60 -18.62 17.36 16.17
C ALA A 60 -17.83 17.91 17.39
N ILE A 61 -17.95 19.21 17.69
CA ILE A 61 -17.33 19.88 18.83
C ILE A 61 -18.47 20.36 19.75
N ASP A 62 -18.38 20.04 21.05
CA ASP A 62 -19.35 20.47 22.05
C ASP A 62 -19.62 21.99 21.94
N GLN A 63 -20.88 22.37 21.67
CA GLN A 63 -21.28 23.75 21.42
C GLN A 63 -21.00 24.70 22.61
N ARG A 64 -20.63 24.15 23.78
CA ARG A 64 -20.31 24.90 25.00
C ARG A 64 -18.90 25.51 25.03
N THR A 65 -18.01 25.14 24.10
CA THR A 65 -16.62 25.63 24.06
C THR A 65 -16.34 26.68 22.97
N LEU A 66 -17.34 27.07 22.18
CA LEU A 66 -17.16 28.10 21.15
C LEU A 66 -17.20 29.54 21.72
N PRO A 67 -16.22 30.42 21.37
CA PRO A 67 -16.29 31.83 21.72
C PRO A 67 -17.48 32.57 21.10
N ARG A 68 -18.02 33.53 21.85
CA ARG A 68 -19.25 34.31 21.55
C ARG A 68 -19.25 35.16 20.26
N SER A 69 -18.19 35.16 19.46
CA SER A 69 -18.17 35.85 18.15
C SER A 69 -18.68 34.99 16.99
N LEU A 70 -19.09 33.75 17.23
CA LEU A 70 -19.79 32.87 16.27
C LEU A 70 -21.22 32.58 16.75
N ARG A 71 -22.00 33.63 17.03
CA ARG A 71 -23.47 33.52 17.17
C ARG A 71 -24.13 34.20 15.98
N LEU A 72 -24.96 33.43 15.26
CA LEU A 72 -25.84 33.94 14.21
C LEU A 72 -26.74 35.06 14.77
N PRO A 73 -27.08 36.11 14.00
CA PRO A 73 -28.19 36.97 14.35
C PRO A 73 -29.46 36.13 14.41
N ALA A 74 -30.29 36.34 15.45
CA ALA A 74 -31.56 35.65 15.61
C ALA A 74 -32.39 35.81 14.33
N ALA A 75 -32.79 34.68 13.73
CA ALA A 75 -33.70 34.68 12.60
C ALA A 75 -35.01 35.35 13.03
N ALA A 76 -35.41 36.38 12.29
CA ALA A 76 -36.72 37.00 12.42
C ALA A 76 -37.81 35.94 12.23
N GLU A 77 -38.83 36.01 13.08
CA GLU A 77 -40.03 35.18 13.01
C GLU A 77 -40.65 35.22 11.59
N PRO A 78 -41.07 34.09 11.02
CA PRO A 78 -41.78 34.12 9.75
C PRO A 78 -43.20 34.62 9.98
N ALA A 79 -43.54 35.72 9.32
CA ALA A 79 -44.89 36.22 9.20
C ALA A 79 -45.81 35.16 8.57
N VAL A 80 -46.99 35.06 9.17
CA VAL A 80 -48.14 34.30 8.69
C VAL A 80 -48.63 34.91 7.38
N GLU A 81 -48.65 34.15 6.29
CA GLU A 81 -49.59 34.39 5.20
C GLU A 81 -50.23 33.08 4.72
N THR A 82 -51.54 33.16 4.63
CA THR A 82 -52.55 32.13 4.45
C THR A 82 -52.95 31.96 2.97
N GLY A 83 -53.31 30.73 2.56
CA GLY A 83 -54.32 30.49 1.52
C GLY A 83 -53.87 29.67 0.30
N GLY A 84 -54.43 28.45 0.15
CA GLY A 84 -54.19 27.49 -0.96
C GLY A 84 -54.95 27.80 -2.27
N PRO A 85 -55.48 26.81 -3.05
CA PRO A 85 -55.49 25.35 -2.85
C PRO A 85 -55.25 24.43 -4.09
N ALA A 86 -54.82 23.20 -3.80
CA ALA A 86 -55.28 21.85 -4.20
C ALA A 86 -55.55 21.36 -5.66
N ALA A 87 -55.12 20.09 -5.84
CA ALA A 87 -55.77 18.92 -6.50
C ALA A 87 -55.33 18.53 -7.95
N PRO A 88 -55.54 17.26 -8.39
CA PRO A 88 -55.44 15.97 -7.69
C PRO A 88 -54.72 14.83 -8.49
N THR A 89 -54.54 13.71 -7.79
CA THR A 89 -54.01 12.40 -8.20
C THR A 89 -54.97 11.56 -9.07
N ARG A 90 -54.43 10.60 -9.85
CA ARG A 90 -55.20 9.43 -10.34
C ARG A 90 -54.33 8.20 -10.67
N ARG A 91 -54.65 7.07 -10.03
CA ARG A 91 -54.41 5.67 -10.49
C ARG A 91 -55.56 5.22 -11.41
N PRO A 92 -55.42 4.13 -12.19
CA PRO A 92 -55.98 2.80 -11.79
C PRO A 92 -55.04 1.62 -12.21
N SER A 93 -54.98 0.43 -11.61
CA SER A 93 -55.92 -0.67 -11.27
C SER A 93 -56.57 -1.41 -12.45
N GLY A 94 -56.43 -2.74 -12.50
CA GLY A 94 -57.39 -3.66 -13.15
C GLY A 94 -56.79 -4.80 -14.00
N ALA A 95 -57.04 -6.04 -13.57
CA ALA A 95 -56.55 -7.30 -14.14
C ALA A 95 -57.46 -7.91 -15.24
N MET A 96 -56.95 -8.84 -16.06
CA MET A 96 -57.72 -10.03 -16.48
C MET A 96 -56.87 -11.17 -17.08
N ARG A 97 -57.25 -12.41 -16.77
CA ARG A 97 -56.75 -13.71 -17.25
C ARG A 97 -57.32 -14.06 -18.65
N ALA A 98 -56.60 -14.87 -19.44
CA ALA A 98 -57.18 -15.92 -20.31
C ALA A 98 -56.10 -16.93 -20.78
N ALA A 99 -56.54 -18.17 -21.03
CA ALA A 99 -55.76 -19.40 -21.22
C ALA A 99 -55.44 -19.74 -22.71
N THR A 100 -54.50 -20.69 -22.86
CA THR A 100 -53.90 -21.42 -24.01
C THR A 100 -54.87 -22.00 -25.07
N PRO A 101 -54.46 -22.36 -26.33
CA PRO A 101 -53.47 -23.44 -26.65
C PRO A 101 -52.59 -23.19 -27.93
N PRO A 102 -51.74 -24.16 -28.38
CA PRO A 102 -50.49 -23.91 -29.12
C PRO A 102 -50.62 -24.12 -30.64
N LEU A 103 -49.64 -23.64 -31.42
CA LEU A 103 -49.22 -24.23 -32.69
C LEU A 103 -47.84 -23.66 -33.07
N GLY A 104 -46.91 -24.55 -33.42
CA GLY A 104 -45.52 -24.22 -33.70
C GLY A 104 -45.30 -23.66 -35.09
N THR A 105 -44.22 -22.91 -35.24
CA THR A 105 -43.46 -22.80 -36.49
C THR A 105 -41.98 -22.64 -36.17
N THR A 106 -41.21 -23.48 -36.82
CA THR A 106 -39.76 -23.55 -36.93
C THR A 106 -39.08 -22.19 -37.15
N SER A 107 -38.00 -21.91 -36.40
CA SER A 107 -37.01 -20.88 -36.74
C SER A 107 -35.61 -21.40 -36.42
N VAL A 108 -34.78 -21.42 -37.45
CA VAL A 108 -33.37 -21.80 -37.53
C VAL A 108 -32.50 -21.05 -36.49
N PRO A 109 -31.47 -21.67 -35.88
CA PRO A 109 -30.57 -20.97 -34.96
C PRO A 109 -29.58 -20.09 -35.74
N ALA A 110 -29.47 -18.82 -35.31
CA ALA A 110 -28.40 -17.92 -35.73
C ALA A 110 -27.05 -18.36 -35.11
N PRO A 111 -25.91 -18.17 -35.78
CA PRO A 111 -24.61 -18.61 -35.29
C PRO A 111 -24.19 -17.81 -34.05
N ASP A 112 -23.68 -18.54 -33.06
CA ASP A 112 -23.22 -18.03 -31.77
C ASP A 112 -22.23 -16.86 -31.93
N ALA A 113 -22.57 -15.73 -31.31
CA ALA A 113 -21.62 -14.66 -31.06
C ALA A 113 -20.51 -15.19 -30.13
N PRO A 114 -19.23 -14.85 -30.37
CA PRO A 114 -18.14 -15.33 -29.53
C PRO A 114 -18.31 -14.84 -28.09
N VAL A 115 -18.43 -15.79 -27.18
CA VAL A 115 -18.45 -15.57 -25.73
C VAL A 115 -17.16 -14.83 -25.34
N PRO A 116 -17.24 -13.67 -24.64
CA PRO A 116 -16.03 -13.01 -24.15
C PRO A 116 -15.28 -13.94 -23.19
N PRO A 117 -13.93 -13.91 -23.18
CA PRO A 117 -13.16 -14.81 -22.32
C PRO A 117 -13.60 -14.64 -20.87
N ARG A 118 -13.98 -15.75 -20.24
CA ARG A 118 -14.34 -15.79 -18.81
C ARG A 118 -13.18 -15.22 -18.00
N ARG A 119 -13.48 -14.27 -17.12
CA ARG A 119 -12.53 -13.80 -16.10
C ARG A 119 -11.92 -15.04 -15.40
N PRO A 120 -10.60 -15.10 -15.17
CA PRO A 120 -10.05 -16.12 -14.30
C PRO A 120 -10.78 -16.04 -12.97
N THR A 121 -11.31 -17.17 -12.51
CA THR A 121 -11.94 -17.28 -11.21
C THR A 121 -10.93 -16.83 -10.16
N PRO A 122 -11.32 -15.94 -9.22
CA PRO A 122 -10.44 -15.58 -8.11
C PRO A 122 -10.01 -16.87 -7.39
N PRO A 123 -8.76 -16.96 -6.93
CA PRO A 123 -8.32 -18.11 -6.14
C PRO A 123 -9.29 -18.32 -4.98
N PRO A 124 -9.54 -19.58 -4.56
CA PRO A 124 -10.38 -19.85 -3.41
C PRO A 124 -9.87 -19.03 -2.22
N MET A 125 -10.81 -18.35 -1.54
CA MET A 125 -10.53 -17.62 -0.32
C MET A 125 -9.74 -18.53 0.62
N PRO A 126 -8.67 -18.03 1.27
CA PRO A 126 -7.91 -18.83 2.22
C PRO A 126 -8.84 -19.41 3.30
N GLU A 127 -8.49 -20.61 3.78
CA GLU A 127 -9.11 -21.34 4.88
C GLU A 127 -9.47 -20.44 6.08
N PRO A 128 -10.46 -20.83 6.91
CA PRO A 128 -11.01 -19.97 7.96
C PRO A 128 -9.88 -19.35 8.78
N VAL A 129 -9.71 -18.04 8.58
CA VAL A 129 -8.80 -17.21 9.34
C VAL A 129 -9.22 -17.34 10.79
N GLU A 130 -8.30 -17.72 11.68
CA GLU A 130 -8.53 -17.63 13.12
C GLU A 130 -9.18 -16.28 13.44
N PRO A 131 -10.12 -16.19 14.39
CA PRO A 131 -10.77 -14.93 14.70
C PRO A 131 -9.72 -13.85 14.96
N ARG A 132 -9.95 -12.64 14.41
CA ARG A 132 -9.03 -11.48 14.54
C ARG A 132 -8.57 -11.23 15.99
N ASP A 133 -9.39 -11.65 16.96
CA ASP A 133 -9.19 -11.48 18.39
C ASP A 133 -8.52 -12.66 19.10
N ALA A 134 -8.08 -13.72 18.38
CA ALA A 134 -7.44 -14.85 19.05
C ALA A 134 -6.12 -14.41 19.73
N PRO A 135 -5.91 -14.79 21.00
CA PRO A 135 -4.79 -14.29 21.79
C PRO A 135 -3.47 -14.84 21.28
N VAL A 136 -2.50 -13.94 21.05
CA VAL A 136 -1.14 -14.30 20.63
C VAL A 136 -0.25 -14.43 21.87
N ARG A 137 0.44 -15.57 22.01
CA ARG A 137 1.31 -15.89 23.16
C ARG A 137 2.79 -15.78 22.80
N LEU A 138 3.57 -15.17 23.69
CA LEU A 138 5.02 -15.16 23.54
C LEU A 138 5.59 -16.58 23.56
N LEU A 139 6.51 -16.84 22.64
CA LEU A 139 7.23 -18.11 22.56
C LEU A 139 8.40 -18.18 23.56
N ALA A 140 8.89 -17.04 24.04
CA ALA A 140 9.98 -16.94 25.01
C ALA A 140 9.56 -16.06 26.21
N PRO A 141 9.99 -16.40 27.45
CA PRO A 141 9.65 -15.63 28.63
C PRO A 141 10.30 -14.24 28.61
N LEU A 142 9.55 -13.22 28.98
CA LEU A 142 10.06 -11.87 29.20
C LEU A 142 10.43 -11.71 30.68
N ALA A 143 11.60 -11.15 30.97
CA ALA A 143 12.02 -10.91 32.35
C ALA A 143 11.12 -9.86 33.03
N LYS A 144 10.71 -10.14 34.28
CA LYS A 144 10.00 -9.20 35.14
C LYS A 144 10.82 -7.90 35.27
N PRO A 145 10.20 -6.72 35.19
CA PRO A 145 10.92 -5.47 35.43
C PRO A 145 11.50 -5.40 36.85
N ASP A 146 12.80 -5.11 36.93
CA ASP A 146 13.45 -4.66 38.16
C ASP A 146 13.36 -3.14 38.20
N THR A 147 12.35 -2.63 38.91
CA THR A 147 11.97 -1.22 38.94
C THR A 147 12.01 -0.67 40.36
N GLY A 148 12.45 0.58 40.49
CA GLY A 148 12.41 1.32 41.76
C GLY A 148 11.08 2.02 42.02
N ASP A 149 10.10 1.95 41.11
CA ASP A 149 8.79 2.60 41.29
C ASP A 149 7.91 1.77 42.25
N PRO A 150 7.63 2.26 43.47
CA PRO A 150 6.89 1.49 44.47
C PRO A 150 5.45 1.19 44.05
N MET A 151 4.85 2.03 43.20
CA MET A 151 3.50 1.77 42.71
C MET A 151 3.47 0.59 41.75
N LEU A 152 4.49 0.48 40.88
CA LEU A 152 4.60 -0.63 39.95
C LEU A 152 4.97 -1.93 40.67
N VAL A 153 5.90 -1.88 41.63
CA VAL A 153 6.25 -3.03 42.48
C VAL A 153 5.00 -3.57 43.19
N ALA A 154 4.23 -2.71 43.85
CA ALA A 154 3.01 -3.12 44.53
C ALA A 154 1.98 -3.74 43.57
N ALA A 155 1.75 -3.14 42.40
CA ALA A 155 0.83 -3.67 41.40
C ALA A 155 1.27 -5.04 40.85
N MET A 156 2.59 -5.25 40.71
CA MET A 156 3.16 -6.52 40.26
C MET A 156 3.02 -7.61 41.33
N ASP A 157 3.32 -7.29 42.58
CA ASP A 157 3.21 -8.25 43.69
C ASP A 157 1.73 -8.64 43.94
N ASP A 158 0.80 -7.68 43.88
CA ASP A 158 -0.64 -7.95 43.98
C ASP A 158 -1.13 -8.88 42.86
N LEU A 159 -0.64 -8.68 41.63
CA LEU A 159 -0.99 -9.53 40.48
C LEU A 159 -0.38 -10.94 40.61
N GLU A 160 0.83 -11.04 41.13
CA GLU A 160 1.50 -12.32 41.36
C GLU A 160 0.80 -13.17 42.42
N LEU A 161 0.32 -12.53 43.50
CA LEU A 161 -0.39 -13.19 44.59
C LEU A 161 -1.86 -13.48 44.26
N ALA A 162 -2.39 -12.97 43.14
CA ALA A 162 -3.76 -13.16 42.72
C ALA A 162 -4.02 -14.56 42.15
N THR A 163 -4.49 -15.47 43.00
CA THR A 163 -4.86 -16.85 42.63
C THR A 163 -6.30 -16.97 42.11
N ASP A 164 -7.19 -16.02 42.43
CA ASP A 164 -8.58 -15.99 41.99
C ASP A 164 -8.88 -14.87 40.98
N VAL A 165 -9.98 -15.02 40.23
CA VAL A 165 -10.45 -14.11 39.18
C VAL A 165 -10.67 -12.68 39.70
N THR A 166 -11.18 -12.51 40.94
CA THR A 166 -11.54 -11.19 41.47
C THR A 166 -10.31 -10.38 41.83
N ARG A 167 -9.37 -11.00 42.55
CA ARG A 167 -8.07 -10.38 42.88
C ARG A 167 -7.26 -10.10 41.63
N CYS A 168 -7.27 -11.03 40.67
CA CYS A 168 -6.54 -10.87 39.41
C CYS A 168 -7.09 -9.67 38.62
N GLY A 169 -8.41 -9.54 38.52
CA GLY A 169 -9.05 -8.40 37.85
C GLY A 169 -8.67 -7.06 38.49
N THR A 170 -8.71 -6.98 39.82
CA THR A 170 -8.36 -5.76 40.57
C THR A 170 -6.90 -5.37 40.37
N ALA A 171 -5.99 -6.34 40.43
CA ALA A 171 -4.56 -6.10 40.21
C ALA A 171 -4.25 -5.68 38.76
N LEU A 172 -4.91 -6.30 37.78
CA LEU A 172 -4.82 -5.91 36.36
C LEU A 172 -5.34 -4.49 36.13
N ASP A 173 -6.43 -4.08 36.77
CA ASP A 173 -6.94 -2.72 36.68
C ASP A 173 -5.93 -1.68 37.19
N ALA A 174 -5.26 -1.98 38.31
CA ALA A 174 -4.22 -1.13 38.86
C ALA A 174 -3.01 -1.01 37.90
N LEU A 175 -2.57 -2.13 37.33
CA LEU A 175 -1.45 -2.16 36.38
C LEU A 175 -1.77 -1.42 35.07
N VAL A 176 -2.99 -1.59 34.54
CA VAL A 176 -3.46 -0.86 33.36
C VAL A 176 -3.53 0.65 33.64
N LEU A 177 -4.06 1.04 34.81
CA LEU A 177 -4.13 2.44 35.22
C LEU A 177 -2.73 3.06 35.35
N TYR A 178 -1.80 2.36 35.99
CA TYR A 178 -0.41 2.80 36.11
C TYR A 178 0.22 3.02 34.74
N THR A 179 0.07 2.05 33.83
CA THR A 179 0.65 2.09 32.48
C THR A 179 0.06 3.23 31.64
N ASP A 180 -1.26 3.45 31.70
CA ASP A 180 -1.93 4.58 31.03
C ASP A 180 -1.47 5.92 31.61
N LEU A 181 -1.36 6.04 32.94
CA LEU A 181 -0.91 7.26 33.59
C LEU A 181 0.54 7.59 33.21
N ALA A 182 1.42 6.59 33.22
CA ALA A 182 2.82 6.74 32.79
C ALA A 182 2.90 7.24 31.33
N PHE A 183 2.09 6.67 30.44
CA PHE A 183 1.99 7.14 29.05
C PHE A 183 1.53 8.60 28.96
N ARG A 184 0.42 8.97 29.62
CA ARG A 184 -0.11 10.35 29.59
C ARG A 184 0.85 11.38 30.17
N GLN A 185 1.68 10.99 31.12
CA GLN A 185 2.70 11.84 31.74
C GLN A 185 4.02 11.87 30.94
N GLY A 186 4.13 11.13 29.83
CA GLY A 186 5.36 11.01 29.05
C GLY A 186 6.47 10.21 29.74
N ARG A 187 6.17 9.48 30.81
CA ARG A 187 7.11 8.59 31.52
C ARG A 187 7.23 7.26 30.77
N PHE A 188 7.87 7.30 29.59
CA PHE A 188 7.91 6.14 28.68
C PHE A 188 8.65 4.93 29.24
N ASP A 189 9.69 5.12 30.06
CA ASP A 189 10.37 4.00 30.73
C ASP A 189 9.42 3.24 31.67
N ALA A 190 8.67 3.97 32.51
CA ALA A 190 7.64 3.41 33.38
C ALA A 190 6.50 2.74 32.58
N MET A 191 6.11 3.32 31.43
CA MET A 191 5.13 2.69 30.54
C MET A 191 5.65 1.36 29.97
N ILE A 192 6.91 1.32 29.51
CA ILE A 192 7.55 0.11 28.99
C ILE A 192 7.63 -0.97 30.09
N GLU A 193 7.98 -0.58 31.31
CA GLU A 193 7.99 -1.49 32.46
C GLU A 193 6.59 -2.01 32.79
N GLY A 194 5.56 -1.16 32.81
CA GLY A 194 4.18 -1.58 33.05
C GLY A 194 3.66 -2.58 32.00
N LEU A 195 3.96 -2.34 30.72
CA LEU A 195 3.66 -3.27 29.63
C LEU A 195 4.42 -4.59 29.79
N ALA A 196 5.72 -4.52 30.10
CA ALA A 196 6.55 -5.70 30.30
C ALA A 196 6.10 -6.53 31.51
N ALA A 197 5.70 -5.88 32.61
CA ALA A 197 5.19 -6.53 33.80
C ALA A 197 3.92 -7.35 33.49
N LEU A 198 2.96 -6.75 32.78
CA LEU A 198 1.73 -7.42 32.38
C LEU A 198 2.04 -8.70 31.60
N ILE A 199 2.94 -8.61 30.63
CA ILE A 199 3.28 -9.69 29.70
C ILE A 199 4.12 -10.78 30.39
N ALA A 200 5.09 -10.39 31.22
CA ALA A 200 5.94 -11.31 31.95
C ALA A 200 5.13 -12.15 32.95
N ILE A 201 4.26 -11.50 33.74
CA ILE A 201 3.44 -12.18 34.75
C ILE A 201 2.39 -13.07 34.07
N GLU A 202 1.78 -12.62 32.97
CA GLU A 202 0.88 -13.46 32.17
C GLU A 202 1.57 -14.75 31.73
N HIS A 203 2.79 -14.64 31.19
CA HIS A 203 3.55 -15.79 30.71
C HIS A 203 3.86 -16.75 31.86
N VAL A 204 4.35 -16.25 33.00
CA VAL A 204 4.69 -17.09 34.16
C VAL A 204 3.45 -17.79 34.74
N GLN A 205 2.33 -17.08 34.89
CA GLN A 205 1.14 -17.65 35.53
C GLN A 205 0.29 -18.52 34.62
N LEU A 206 0.28 -18.25 33.31
CA LEU A 206 -0.68 -18.85 32.37
C LEU A 206 -0.03 -19.65 31.23
N ALA A 207 1.29 -19.89 31.24
CA ALA A 207 1.94 -20.67 30.18
C ALA A 207 1.51 -22.15 30.16
N GLU A 208 1.35 -22.79 31.31
CA GLU A 208 1.17 -24.25 31.41
C GLU A 208 -0.28 -24.73 31.32
N VAL A 209 -1.26 -23.85 31.59
CA VAL A 209 -2.69 -24.22 31.65
C VAL A 209 -3.45 -23.60 30.48
N GLU A 210 -3.92 -24.42 29.54
CA GLU A 210 -4.63 -23.90 28.36
C GLU A 210 -5.92 -23.14 28.73
N GLU A 211 -6.73 -23.74 29.61
CA GLU A 211 -8.02 -23.22 30.08
C GLU A 211 -7.90 -22.64 31.51
N ASP A 212 -7.31 -21.44 31.63
CA ASP A 212 -7.28 -20.69 32.89
C ASP A 212 -8.34 -19.57 32.86
N GLU A 213 -9.22 -19.52 33.86
CA GLU A 213 -10.32 -18.56 33.98
C GLU A 213 -9.85 -17.10 34.09
N ARG A 214 -8.58 -16.85 34.43
CA ARG A 214 -7.98 -15.51 34.50
C ARG A 214 -7.53 -15.00 33.12
N ARG A 215 -7.33 -15.89 32.14
CA ARG A 215 -6.86 -15.54 30.79
C ARG A 215 -7.72 -14.47 30.08
N PRO A 216 -9.06 -14.51 30.15
CA PRO A 216 -9.91 -13.44 29.61
C PRO A 216 -9.62 -12.07 30.23
N LEU A 217 -9.23 -12.01 31.51
CA LEU A 217 -8.90 -10.75 32.19
C LEU A 217 -7.61 -10.12 31.63
N PHE A 218 -6.57 -10.93 31.42
CA PHE A 218 -5.34 -10.46 30.76
C PHE A 218 -5.62 -9.97 29.33
N ASN A 219 -6.43 -10.72 28.56
CA ASN A 219 -6.86 -10.29 27.22
C ASN A 219 -7.64 -8.97 27.26
N HIS A 220 -8.46 -8.75 28.30
CA HIS A 220 -9.16 -7.48 28.48
C HIS A 220 -8.22 -6.33 28.83
N ALA A 221 -7.24 -6.56 29.72
CA ALA A 221 -6.22 -5.58 30.09
C ALA A 221 -5.38 -5.15 28.86
N VAL A 222 -4.91 -6.11 28.06
CA VAL A 222 -4.18 -5.85 26.81
C VAL A 222 -5.03 -5.01 25.85
N ARG A 223 -6.31 -5.38 25.64
CA ARG A 223 -7.22 -4.60 24.77
C ARG A 223 -7.43 -3.16 25.25
N ARG A 224 -7.48 -2.92 26.56
CA ARG A 224 -7.57 -1.56 27.12
C ARG A 224 -6.31 -0.74 26.86
N LEU A 225 -5.15 -1.38 26.81
CA LEU A 225 -3.87 -0.73 26.52
C LEU A 225 -3.61 -0.55 25.02
N ALA A 226 -4.21 -1.38 24.16
CA ALA A 226 -4.12 -1.37 22.70
C ALA A 226 -4.85 -0.18 22.04
N ARG A 227 -4.73 1.03 22.60
CA ARG A 227 -5.30 2.24 21.99
C ARG A 227 -4.37 2.73 20.88
N PRO A 228 -4.89 3.26 19.75
CA PRO A 228 -4.07 3.69 18.61
C PRO A 228 -2.94 4.66 18.97
N VAL A 229 -3.16 5.56 19.95
CA VAL A 229 -2.13 6.52 20.39
C VAL A 229 -1.00 5.82 21.15
N VAL A 230 -1.31 4.84 21.99
CA VAL A 230 -0.31 4.06 22.74
C VAL A 230 0.48 3.16 21.77
N LEU A 231 -0.21 2.48 20.87
CA LEU A 231 0.40 1.58 19.90
C LEU A 231 1.38 2.31 18.97
N ARG A 232 0.99 3.47 18.45
CA ARG A 232 1.90 4.33 17.68
C ARG A 232 3.13 4.71 18.49
N GLN A 233 2.95 5.11 19.76
CA GLN A 233 4.10 5.45 20.61
C GLN A 233 5.01 4.24 20.87
N VAL A 234 4.44 3.04 21.07
CA VAL A 234 5.20 1.80 21.25
C VAL A 234 6.00 1.47 19.98
N ALA A 235 5.40 1.60 18.79
CA ALA A 235 6.09 1.40 17.51
C ALA A 235 7.22 2.42 17.28
N VAL A 236 6.97 3.70 17.58
CA VAL A 236 7.99 4.77 17.52
C VAL A 236 9.16 4.46 18.47
N LEU A 237 8.87 4.20 19.75
CA LEU A 237 9.92 3.94 20.74
C LEU A 237 10.73 2.69 20.40
N ARG A 238 10.11 1.70 19.76
CA ARG A 238 10.78 0.44 19.37
C ARG A 238 11.94 0.68 18.41
N HIS A 239 11.82 1.64 17.49
CA HIS A 239 12.92 2.01 16.59
C HIS A 239 13.85 3.06 17.21
N GLN A 240 13.31 4.05 17.94
CA GLN A 240 14.12 5.13 18.54
C GLN A 240 15.06 4.64 19.63
N ARG A 241 14.70 3.54 20.31
CA ARG A 241 15.48 2.94 21.40
C ARG A 241 16.10 1.61 20.99
N ALA A 242 16.41 1.43 19.70
CA ALA A 242 17.05 0.22 19.21
C ALA A 242 18.40 -0.08 19.90
N ASP A 243 19.12 0.94 20.36
CA ASP A 243 20.39 0.80 21.09
C ASP A 243 20.22 0.18 22.49
N SER A 244 19.03 0.30 23.10
CA SER A 244 18.71 -0.34 24.36
C SER A 244 18.10 -1.72 24.11
N ALA A 245 18.92 -2.76 24.20
CA ALA A 245 18.49 -4.14 23.98
C ALA A 245 17.25 -4.51 24.84
N LEU A 246 17.24 -4.11 26.11
CA LEU A 246 16.14 -4.40 27.04
C LEU A 246 14.83 -3.66 26.69
N ALA A 247 14.91 -2.35 26.39
CA ALA A 247 13.70 -1.59 26.02
C ALA A 247 13.13 -2.07 24.68
N SER A 248 14.02 -2.35 23.72
CA SER A 248 13.70 -2.92 22.42
C SER A 248 12.99 -4.27 22.54
N GLU A 249 13.51 -5.19 23.36
CA GLU A 249 12.90 -6.49 23.64
C GLU A 249 11.50 -6.35 24.26
N ARG A 250 11.35 -5.51 25.28
CA ARG A 250 10.05 -5.26 25.95
C ARG A 250 9.01 -4.67 25.00
N LEU A 251 9.41 -3.69 24.18
CA LEU A 251 8.52 -3.07 23.18
C LEU A 251 8.16 -4.06 22.07
N GLN A 252 9.10 -4.91 21.64
CA GLN A 252 8.83 -5.98 20.68
C GLN A 252 7.81 -6.98 21.24
N ALA A 253 7.97 -7.38 22.50
CA ALA A 253 7.06 -8.28 23.18
C ALA A 253 5.65 -7.67 23.32
N ALA A 254 5.56 -6.36 23.60
CA ALA A 254 4.29 -5.65 23.64
C ALA A 254 3.60 -5.65 22.27
N LEU A 255 4.30 -5.28 21.19
CA LEU A 255 3.75 -5.32 19.83
C LEU A 255 3.30 -6.72 19.43
N PHE A 256 4.07 -7.74 19.80
CA PHE A 256 3.71 -9.13 19.62
C PHE A 256 2.40 -9.49 20.34
N ARG A 257 2.28 -9.08 21.61
CA ARG A 257 1.12 -9.37 22.44
C ARG A 257 -0.15 -8.65 22.00
N PHE A 258 -0.01 -7.46 21.38
CA PHE A 258 -1.11 -6.72 20.78
C PHE A 258 -1.63 -7.32 19.47
N GLY A 259 -0.93 -8.28 18.87
CA GLY A 259 -1.42 -9.02 17.71
C GLY A 259 -1.56 -8.15 16.46
N ILE A 260 -2.76 -8.13 15.86
CA ILE A 260 -3.04 -7.36 14.63
C ILE A 260 -2.82 -5.86 14.86
N ASP A 261 -3.29 -5.33 15.99
CA ASP A 261 -3.16 -3.89 16.30
C ASP A 261 -1.69 -3.47 16.43
N GLY A 262 -0.84 -4.36 16.96
CA GLY A 262 0.61 -4.17 17.01
C GLY A 262 1.25 -4.17 15.61
N ALA A 263 0.78 -5.03 14.71
CA ALA A 263 1.22 -5.06 13.32
C ALA A 263 0.78 -3.82 12.55
N GLU A 264 -0.47 -3.38 12.69
CA GLU A 264 -0.97 -2.15 12.08
C GLU A 264 -0.17 -0.93 12.54
N ALA A 265 0.14 -0.83 13.84
CA ALA A 265 0.96 0.27 14.35
C ALA A 265 2.38 0.30 13.78
N LEU A 266 3.01 -0.85 13.57
CA LEU A 266 4.31 -0.93 12.90
C LEU A 266 4.22 -0.62 11.41
N LEU A 267 3.11 -0.94 10.75
CA LEU A 267 2.86 -0.56 9.37
C LEU A 267 2.67 0.95 9.24
N ASP A 268 1.89 1.57 10.14
CA ASP A 268 1.75 3.02 10.22
C ASP A 268 3.11 3.69 10.44
N GLU A 269 3.92 3.18 11.38
CA GLU A 269 5.25 3.72 11.65
C GLU A 269 6.20 3.53 10.46
N PHE A 270 6.16 2.38 9.77
CA PHE A 270 6.93 2.19 8.53
C PHE A 270 6.62 3.26 7.48
N ASN A 271 5.37 3.70 7.38
CA ASN A 271 4.96 4.73 6.43
C ASN A 271 5.30 6.15 6.89
N ALA A 272 5.29 6.41 8.20
CA ALA A 272 5.65 7.69 8.79
C ALA A 272 7.17 7.88 8.93
N ALA A 273 7.94 6.79 8.97
CA ALA A 273 9.36 6.77 9.23
C ALA A 273 10.17 7.63 8.23
N PRO A 274 10.93 8.65 8.70
CA PRO A 274 11.64 9.57 7.84
C PRO A 274 12.91 8.96 7.22
N SER A 275 13.55 8.01 7.90
CA SER A 275 14.82 7.41 7.48
C SER A 275 14.64 5.99 6.93
N SER A 276 15.59 5.56 6.09
CA SER A 276 15.61 4.18 5.61
C SER A 276 15.89 3.19 6.74
N GLU A 277 16.69 3.57 7.73
CA GLU A 277 17.01 2.75 8.90
C GLU A 277 15.78 2.47 9.76
N ALA A 278 14.97 3.51 10.04
CA ALA A 278 13.73 3.36 10.79
C ALA A 278 12.74 2.44 10.05
N ARG A 279 12.63 2.58 8.72
CA ARG A 279 11.83 1.65 7.91
C ARG A 279 12.32 0.21 7.99
N THR A 280 13.64 -0.02 7.92
CA THR A 280 14.22 -1.36 8.06
C THR A 280 13.90 -1.95 9.44
N ALA A 281 14.06 -1.17 10.51
CA ALA A 281 13.74 -1.61 11.87
C ALA A 281 12.25 -1.99 12.03
N CYS A 282 11.33 -1.24 11.41
CA CYS A 282 9.92 -1.60 11.39
C CYS A 282 9.66 -2.92 10.67
N ILE A 283 10.32 -3.15 9.53
CA ILE A 283 10.21 -4.40 8.78
C ILE A 283 10.76 -5.59 9.57
N ASP A 284 11.89 -5.42 10.27
CA ASP A 284 12.45 -6.45 11.14
C ASP A 284 11.53 -6.76 12.32
N ALA A 285 10.94 -5.73 12.93
CA ALA A 285 9.95 -5.90 13.99
C ALA A 285 8.68 -6.60 13.48
N LEU A 286 8.21 -6.26 12.27
CA LEU A 286 7.06 -6.89 11.62
C LEU A 286 7.31 -8.38 11.37
N ARG A 287 8.51 -8.79 10.94
CA ARG A 287 8.86 -10.21 10.70
C ARG A 287 8.69 -11.10 11.92
N ALA A 288 8.85 -10.54 13.11
CA ALA A 288 8.62 -11.25 14.37
C ALA A 288 7.14 -11.34 14.76
N LEU A 289 6.23 -10.65 14.06
CA LEU A 289 4.79 -10.69 14.35
C LEU A 289 4.08 -11.80 13.55
N PRO A 290 3.29 -12.66 14.22
CA PRO A 290 2.62 -13.79 13.56
C PRO A 290 1.44 -13.34 12.69
N ARG A 291 0.72 -12.30 13.09
CA ARG A 291 -0.47 -11.78 12.37
C ARG A 291 -0.18 -10.61 11.44
N ARG A 292 1.08 -10.44 11.03
CA ARG A 292 1.50 -9.36 10.11
C ARG A 292 0.77 -9.40 8.77
N TRP A 293 0.48 -10.60 8.25
CA TRP A 293 -0.19 -10.74 6.97
C TRP A 293 -1.69 -10.44 7.06
N ASP A 294 -2.33 -10.65 8.22
CA ASP A 294 -3.72 -10.24 8.44
C ASP A 294 -3.85 -8.72 8.41
N ALA A 295 -2.92 -8.02 9.08
CA ALA A 295 -2.84 -6.56 9.03
C ALA A 295 -2.58 -6.06 7.59
N LEU A 296 -1.63 -6.67 6.87
CA LEU A 296 -1.38 -6.32 5.46
C LEU A 296 -2.60 -6.56 4.57
N ARG A 297 -3.32 -7.68 4.74
CA ARG A 297 -4.55 -7.96 4.00
C ARG A 297 -5.64 -6.94 4.30
N ALA A 298 -5.76 -6.51 5.54
CA ALA A 298 -6.72 -5.47 5.94
C ALA A 298 -6.44 -4.15 5.20
N LEU A 299 -5.19 -3.67 5.25
CA LEU A 299 -4.79 -2.43 4.57
C LEU A 299 -4.84 -2.56 3.04
N ALA A 300 -4.54 -3.73 2.49
CA ALA A 300 -4.63 -4.00 1.05
C ALA A 300 -6.07 -4.01 0.53
N GLY A 301 -7.05 -4.24 1.40
CA GLY A 301 -8.49 -4.20 1.09
C GLY A 301 -9.17 -2.87 1.43
N ASP A 302 -8.41 -1.85 1.83
CA ASP A 302 -8.96 -0.55 2.22
C ASP A 302 -9.55 0.21 1.02
N ALA A 303 -10.53 1.06 1.29
CA ALA A 303 -11.17 1.89 0.26
C ALA A 303 -10.30 3.06 -0.19
N ASP A 304 -9.39 3.56 0.66
CA ASP A 304 -8.44 4.62 0.33
C ASP A 304 -7.24 4.04 -0.44
N PRO A 305 -7.03 4.45 -1.71
CA PRO A 305 -5.88 4.01 -2.49
C PRO A 305 -4.53 4.32 -1.84
N THR A 306 -4.47 5.31 -0.94
CA THR A 306 -3.26 5.65 -0.19
C THR A 306 -2.90 4.56 0.80
N VAL A 307 -3.88 4.03 1.53
CA VAL A 307 -3.69 2.92 2.47
C VAL A 307 -3.29 1.64 1.72
N VAL A 308 -3.91 1.38 0.57
CA VAL A 308 -3.54 0.23 -0.28
C VAL A 308 -2.09 0.35 -0.77
N ARG A 309 -1.65 1.54 -1.20
CA ARG A 309 -0.24 1.76 -1.61
C ARG A 309 0.74 1.57 -0.47
N GLN A 310 0.37 1.98 0.74
CA GLN A 310 1.15 1.75 1.95
C GLN A 310 1.32 0.25 2.23
N ALA A 311 0.23 -0.52 2.12
CA ALA A 311 0.27 -1.98 2.23
C ALA A 311 1.20 -2.62 1.19
N ILE A 312 1.10 -2.19 -0.07
CA ILE A 312 1.99 -2.65 -1.16
C ILE A 312 3.45 -2.34 -0.85
N ALA A 313 3.75 -1.13 -0.35
CA ALA A 313 5.11 -0.72 -0.03
C ALA A 313 5.72 -1.59 1.09
N ALA A 314 4.95 -1.84 2.16
CA ALA A 314 5.37 -2.67 3.27
C ALA A 314 5.55 -4.15 2.87
N ALA A 315 4.58 -4.72 2.13
CA ALA A 315 4.67 -6.09 1.62
C ALA A 315 5.89 -6.28 0.68
N GLY A 316 6.15 -5.30 -0.18
CA GLY A 316 7.33 -5.30 -1.05
C GLY A 316 8.65 -5.12 -0.32
N ALA A 317 8.65 -4.63 0.92
CA ALA A 317 9.83 -4.50 1.77
C ALA A 317 10.05 -5.75 2.66
N LEU A 318 8.98 -6.40 3.11
CA LEU A 318 9.04 -7.65 3.88
C LEU A 318 9.68 -8.78 3.08
N ARG A 319 9.25 -8.94 1.82
CA ARG A 319 9.78 -9.90 0.84
C ARG A 319 9.66 -11.37 1.27
N ASP A 320 8.67 -11.72 2.08
CA ASP A 320 8.35 -13.11 2.47
C ASP A 320 7.16 -13.69 1.68
N ASP A 321 6.94 -15.00 1.77
CA ASP A 321 5.91 -15.70 0.97
C ASP A 321 4.51 -15.17 1.26
N GLY A 322 4.13 -14.94 2.52
CA GLY A 322 2.83 -14.37 2.83
C GLY A 322 2.64 -12.94 2.29
N SER A 323 3.70 -12.13 2.21
CA SER A 323 3.64 -10.82 1.55
C SER A 323 3.52 -10.94 0.03
N ARG A 324 4.12 -11.97 -0.58
CA ARG A 324 3.96 -12.28 -2.00
C ARG A 324 2.50 -12.60 -2.31
N ASP A 325 1.84 -13.40 -1.49
CA ASP A 325 0.44 -13.80 -1.67
C ASP A 325 -0.50 -12.58 -1.62
N VAL A 326 -0.26 -11.65 -0.68
CA VAL A 326 -1.01 -10.38 -0.61
C VAL A 326 -0.85 -9.58 -1.90
N LEU A 327 0.39 -9.42 -2.39
CA LEU A 327 0.67 -8.68 -3.63
C LEU A 327 0.09 -9.37 -4.87
N GLN A 328 0.11 -10.71 -4.91
CA GLN A 328 -0.50 -11.49 -5.99
C GLN A 328 -2.01 -11.26 -6.06
N GLY A 329 -2.70 -11.21 -4.92
CA GLY A 329 -4.14 -10.87 -4.87
C GLY A 329 -4.44 -9.50 -5.46
N LEU A 330 -3.55 -8.53 -5.26
CA LEU A 330 -3.69 -7.17 -5.79
C LEU A 330 -3.50 -7.06 -7.31
N LEU A 331 -3.01 -8.10 -7.99
CA LEU A 331 -2.98 -8.15 -9.45
C LEU A 331 -4.38 -8.26 -10.08
N ALA A 332 -5.41 -8.58 -9.30
CA ALA A 332 -6.80 -8.58 -9.75
C ALA A 332 -7.58 -7.33 -9.32
N HIS A 333 -6.91 -6.34 -8.72
CA HIS A 333 -7.56 -5.14 -8.20
C HIS A 333 -8.21 -4.30 -9.32
N PRO A 334 -9.40 -3.69 -9.11
CA PRO A 334 -10.09 -2.91 -10.14
C PRO A 334 -9.30 -1.68 -10.61
N ASP A 335 -8.58 -1.01 -9.72
CA ASP A 335 -7.71 0.12 -10.07
C ASP A 335 -6.39 -0.35 -10.70
N GLU A 336 -6.10 0.14 -11.91
CA GLU A 336 -4.87 -0.15 -12.64
C GLU A 336 -3.61 0.31 -11.90
N ARG A 337 -3.70 1.40 -11.11
CA ARG A 337 -2.54 1.93 -10.38
C ARG A 337 -2.13 0.96 -9.28
N THR A 338 -3.10 0.43 -8.53
CA THR A 338 -2.88 -0.63 -7.55
C THR A 338 -2.25 -1.85 -8.18
N ARG A 339 -2.78 -2.35 -9.30
CA ARG A 339 -2.19 -3.51 -10.02
C ARG A 339 -0.74 -3.24 -10.42
N ARG A 340 -0.47 -2.08 -11.00
CA ARG A 340 0.89 -1.66 -11.43
C ARG A 340 1.85 -1.55 -10.23
N ASP A 341 1.39 -1.00 -9.12
CA ASP A 341 2.21 -0.83 -7.92
C ASP A 341 2.51 -2.20 -7.29
N ALA A 342 1.54 -3.13 -7.30
CA ALA A 342 1.75 -4.53 -6.89
C ALA A 342 2.78 -5.25 -7.77
N VAL A 343 2.72 -5.09 -9.10
CA VAL A 343 3.76 -5.63 -10.01
C VAL A 343 5.14 -5.05 -9.69
N SER A 344 5.22 -3.76 -9.35
CA SER A 344 6.47 -3.10 -8.97
C SER A 344 7.04 -3.68 -7.68
N ALA A 345 6.20 -3.93 -6.69
CA ALA A 345 6.58 -4.53 -5.41
C ALA A 345 7.03 -6.00 -5.57
N LEU A 346 6.30 -6.80 -6.34
CA LEU A 346 6.67 -8.18 -6.70
C LEU A 346 8.03 -8.24 -7.43
N GLY A 347 8.36 -7.18 -8.17
CA GLY A 347 9.67 -7.01 -8.80
C GLY A 347 10.85 -7.04 -7.83
N ARG A 348 10.64 -6.70 -6.56
CA ARG A 348 11.70 -6.70 -5.54
C ARG A 348 12.01 -8.09 -4.99
N PHE A 349 11.21 -9.11 -5.30
CA PHE A 349 11.46 -10.46 -4.81
C PHE A 349 12.55 -11.13 -5.65
N GLU A 350 13.52 -11.76 -4.97
CA GLU A 350 14.64 -12.48 -5.59
C GLU A 350 14.25 -13.87 -6.14
N ALA A 351 13.06 -14.36 -5.79
CA ALA A 351 12.61 -15.72 -6.04
C ALA A 351 12.17 -15.97 -7.50
N ALA A 352 12.40 -17.18 -8.01
CA ALA A 352 11.94 -17.62 -9.34
C ALA A 352 10.41 -17.63 -9.44
N GLU A 353 9.74 -17.78 -8.30
CA GLU A 353 8.29 -17.79 -8.11
C GLU A 353 7.68 -16.40 -8.37
N ALA A 354 8.43 -15.32 -8.14
CA ALA A 354 7.97 -13.97 -8.46
C ALA A 354 7.91 -13.71 -9.97
N LEU A 355 8.67 -14.47 -10.79
CA LEU A 355 8.56 -14.42 -12.25
C LEU A 355 7.20 -14.93 -12.71
N ASP A 356 6.76 -16.07 -12.17
CA ASP A 356 5.51 -16.71 -12.57
C ASP A 356 4.33 -15.79 -12.24
N VAL A 357 4.34 -15.18 -11.04
CA VAL A 357 3.30 -14.23 -10.62
C VAL A 357 3.32 -12.95 -11.49
N VAL A 358 4.48 -12.33 -11.71
CA VAL A 358 4.58 -11.10 -12.52
C VAL A 358 4.28 -11.36 -13.99
N SER A 359 4.52 -12.58 -14.50
CA SER A 359 4.23 -12.94 -15.88
C SER A 359 2.74 -12.83 -16.23
N LEU A 360 1.85 -13.02 -15.25
CA LEU A 360 0.41 -12.83 -15.41
C LEU A 360 0.07 -11.40 -15.82
N ALA A 361 0.81 -10.41 -15.31
CA ALA A 361 0.61 -9.00 -15.61
C ALA A 361 1.04 -8.60 -17.03
N LEU A 362 1.72 -9.48 -17.78
CA LEU A 362 1.98 -9.26 -19.21
C LEU A 362 0.69 -9.37 -20.04
N GLN A 363 -0.37 -9.95 -19.49
CA GLN A 363 -1.67 -10.11 -20.15
C GLN A 363 -2.73 -9.13 -19.61
N ASP A 364 -2.33 -8.16 -18.78
CA ASP A 364 -3.25 -7.17 -18.20
C ASP A 364 -3.93 -6.33 -19.29
N GLU A 365 -5.18 -5.92 -19.05
CA GLU A 365 -5.92 -5.03 -19.94
C GLU A 365 -5.24 -3.65 -20.09
N SER A 366 -4.63 -3.16 -19.02
CA SER A 366 -3.98 -1.85 -18.97
C SER A 366 -2.57 -1.93 -19.58
N PRO A 367 -2.26 -1.10 -20.58
CA PRO A 367 -0.92 -1.00 -21.14
C PRO A 367 0.13 -0.59 -20.10
N MET A 368 -0.26 0.21 -19.11
CA MET A 368 0.65 0.67 -18.05
C MET A 368 1.07 -0.48 -17.13
N VAL A 369 0.16 -1.42 -16.86
CA VAL A 369 0.47 -2.63 -16.10
C VAL A 369 1.36 -3.57 -16.92
N ARG A 370 1.05 -3.79 -18.20
CA ARG A 370 1.91 -4.60 -19.09
C ARG A 370 3.32 -4.02 -19.23
N LEU A 371 3.44 -2.70 -19.43
CA LEU A 371 4.73 -2.00 -19.47
C LEU A 371 5.51 -2.22 -18.18
N ARG A 372 4.84 -2.08 -17.03
CA ARG A 372 5.46 -2.34 -15.73
C ARG A 372 5.92 -3.79 -15.61
N ALA A 373 5.12 -4.76 -16.02
CA ALA A 373 5.50 -6.17 -16.01
C ALA A 373 6.76 -6.44 -16.85
N VAL A 374 6.81 -5.93 -18.08
CA VAL A 374 7.99 -6.06 -18.95
C VAL A 374 9.23 -5.45 -18.31
N THR A 375 9.13 -4.21 -17.81
CA THR A 375 10.28 -3.51 -17.20
C THR A 375 10.73 -4.14 -15.89
N THR A 376 9.82 -4.75 -15.13
CA THR A 376 10.13 -5.51 -13.91
C THR A 376 10.82 -6.84 -14.22
N LEU A 377 10.45 -7.52 -15.31
CA LEU A 377 10.99 -8.83 -15.68
C LEU A 377 12.32 -8.74 -16.45
N ALA A 378 12.49 -7.70 -17.28
CA ALA A 378 13.63 -7.55 -18.19
C ALA A 378 15.03 -7.64 -17.53
N PRO A 379 15.28 -7.11 -16.32
CA PRO A 379 16.59 -7.22 -15.68
C PRO A 379 17.01 -8.64 -15.34
N ARG A 380 16.05 -9.57 -15.16
CA ARG A 380 16.33 -10.95 -14.72
C ARG A 380 16.95 -11.82 -15.79
N ARG A 381 16.78 -11.47 -17.07
CA ARG A 381 17.32 -12.20 -18.24
C ARG A 381 16.97 -13.70 -18.25
N ASP A 382 15.85 -14.09 -17.65
CA ASP A 382 15.41 -15.49 -17.61
C ASP A 382 14.94 -15.90 -19.02
N PRO A 383 15.56 -16.94 -19.64
CA PRO A 383 15.16 -17.42 -20.96
C PRO A 383 13.69 -17.82 -21.07
N ARG A 384 13.03 -18.22 -19.97
CA ARG A 384 11.59 -18.53 -19.92
C ARG A 384 10.72 -17.35 -20.34
N LEU A 385 11.23 -16.11 -20.23
CA LEU A 385 10.52 -14.90 -20.65
C LEU A 385 10.37 -14.78 -22.17
N PHE A 386 11.16 -15.51 -22.97
CA PHE A 386 11.10 -15.41 -24.43
C PHE A 386 9.69 -15.66 -24.97
N LEU A 387 9.06 -16.78 -24.60
CA LEU A 387 7.73 -17.16 -25.08
C LEU A 387 6.66 -16.14 -24.65
N LEU A 388 6.80 -15.60 -23.43
CA LEU A 388 5.87 -14.61 -22.89
C LEU A 388 5.98 -13.26 -23.61
N LEU A 389 7.21 -12.79 -23.84
CA LEU A 389 7.48 -11.54 -24.56
C LEU A 389 7.12 -11.65 -26.05
N GLU A 390 7.34 -12.80 -26.66
CA GLU A 390 6.89 -13.09 -28.02
C GLU A 390 5.36 -13.01 -28.11
N ALA A 391 4.65 -13.68 -27.20
CA ALA A 391 3.19 -13.68 -27.17
C ALA A 391 2.62 -12.27 -26.94
N LEU A 392 3.23 -11.49 -26.05
CA LEU A 392 2.90 -10.08 -25.81
C LEU A 392 3.07 -9.27 -27.09
N LEU A 393 4.26 -9.28 -27.70
CA LEU A 393 4.57 -8.50 -28.89
C LEU A 393 3.67 -8.89 -30.08
N LYS A 394 3.22 -10.16 -30.15
CA LYS A 394 2.29 -10.66 -31.17
C LYS A 394 0.93 -9.95 -31.16
N LYS A 395 0.47 -9.48 -30.00
CA LYS A 395 -0.86 -8.87 -29.82
C LYS A 395 -0.80 -7.41 -29.38
N GLU A 396 0.37 -6.90 -29.06
CA GLU A 396 0.53 -5.56 -28.51
C GLU A 396 0.21 -4.47 -29.54
N ALA A 397 -0.64 -3.53 -29.12
CA ALA A 397 -1.02 -2.35 -29.91
C ALA A 397 -0.36 -1.07 -29.40
N GLN A 398 0.15 -1.08 -28.16
CA GLN A 398 0.71 0.09 -27.52
C GLN A 398 2.22 0.18 -27.74
N ARG A 399 2.63 1.30 -28.33
CA ARG A 399 4.01 1.54 -28.76
C ARG A 399 5.02 1.36 -27.64
N GLU A 400 4.77 1.97 -26.49
CA GLU A 400 5.70 1.94 -25.34
C GLU A 400 5.91 0.51 -24.83
N VAL A 401 4.85 -0.29 -24.75
CA VAL A 401 4.93 -1.70 -24.33
C VAL A 401 5.70 -2.52 -25.35
N ALA A 402 5.45 -2.31 -26.65
CA ALA A 402 6.16 -3.01 -27.72
C ALA A 402 7.67 -2.70 -27.70
N LEU A 403 8.06 -1.43 -27.52
CA LEU A 403 9.46 -1.01 -27.40
C LEU A 403 10.15 -1.66 -26.20
N ALA A 404 9.47 -1.67 -25.04
CA ALA A 404 9.99 -2.31 -23.84
C ALA A 404 10.14 -3.84 -24.04
N ALA A 405 9.20 -4.49 -24.71
CA ALA A 405 9.27 -5.92 -24.99
C ALA A 405 10.43 -6.27 -25.92
N VAL A 406 10.65 -5.46 -26.97
CA VAL A 406 11.80 -5.58 -27.87
C VAL A 406 13.13 -5.38 -27.12
N GLU A 407 13.19 -4.39 -26.23
CA GLU A 407 14.37 -4.19 -25.38
C GLU A 407 14.63 -5.41 -24.47
N ALA A 408 13.59 -5.92 -23.83
CA ALA A 408 13.66 -7.08 -22.95
C ALA A 408 14.17 -8.31 -23.71
N LEU A 409 13.68 -8.57 -24.92
CA LEU A 409 14.18 -9.63 -25.81
C LEU A 409 15.67 -9.44 -26.15
N GLY A 410 16.11 -8.21 -26.42
CA GLY A 410 17.52 -7.88 -26.61
C GLY A 410 18.38 -8.18 -25.38
N ARG A 411 17.86 -7.93 -24.18
CA ARG A 411 18.52 -8.22 -22.89
C ARG A 411 18.60 -9.72 -22.59
N LEU A 412 17.64 -10.54 -23.07
CA LEU A 412 17.70 -12.00 -22.92
C LEU A 412 18.94 -12.58 -23.60
N GLY A 413 19.36 -12.01 -24.73
CA GLY A 413 20.60 -12.43 -25.39
C GLY A 413 20.51 -13.79 -26.09
N THR A 414 19.32 -14.36 -26.27
CA THR A 414 19.17 -15.73 -26.77
C THR A 414 19.07 -15.81 -28.31
N PRO A 415 19.41 -16.95 -28.93
CA PRO A 415 19.25 -17.16 -30.37
C PRO A 415 17.80 -17.02 -30.84
N GLU A 416 16.83 -17.46 -30.03
CA GLU A 416 15.40 -17.37 -30.33
C GLU A 416 14.96 -15.90 -30.38
N ALA A 417 15.43 -15.07 -29.44
CA ALA A 417 15.20 -13.64 -29.46
C ALA A 417 15.78 -12.99 -30.73
N ALA A 418 16.98 -13.40 -31.17
CA ALA A 418 17.53 -12.92 -32.44
C ALA A 418 16.66 -13.33 -33.64
N GLY A 419 16.21 -14.58 -33.68
CA GLY A 419 15.33 -15.09 -34.72
C GLY A 419 14.01 -14.31 -34.85
N LEU A 420 13.44 -13.87 -33.72
CA LEU A 420 12.25 -13.02 -33.70
C LEU A 420 12.54 -11.57 -34.12
N LEU A 421 13.67 -11.01 -33.68
CA LEU A 421 14.00 -9.60 -33.85
C LEU A 421 14.52 -9.25 -35.25
N ILE A 422 15.15 -10.20 -35.96
CA ILE A 422 15.63 -10.00 -37.35
C ILE A 422 14.51 -9.59 -38.30
N PRO A 423 13.40 -10.36 -38.45
CA PRO A 423 12.30 -9.96 -39.34
C PRO A 423 11.63 -8.67 -38.86
N LEU A 424 11.57 -8.42 -37.55
CA LEU A 424 11.04 -7.17 -37.00
C LEU A 424 11.88 -5.95 -37.40
N ALA A 425 13.21 -6.05 -37.37
CA ALA A 425 14.10 -4.97 -37.78
C ALA A 425 14.03 -4.71 -39.30
N GLN A 426 13.90 -5.78 -40.10
CA GLN A 426 13.72 -5.70 -41.55
C GLN A 426 12.37 -5.06 -41.94
N GLY A 427 11.34 -5.19 -41.11
CA GLY A 427 10.00 -4.71 -41.40
C GLY A 427 9.32 -5.51 -42.51
N GLY A 428 8.20 -5.00 -43.02
CA GLY A 428 7.35 -5.73 -43.97
C GLY A 428 6.27 -6.58 -43.28
N GLY A 429 5.96 -6.27 -42.02
CA GLY A 429 4.86 -6.86 -41.28
C GLY A 429 3.51 -6.25 -41.67
N THR A 430 2.43 -6.96 -41.36
CA THR A 430 1.07 -6.51 -41.64
C THR A 430 0.55 -5.44 -40.66
N SER A 431 1.29 -5.17 -39.57
CA SER A 431 0.89 -4.22 -38.53
C SER A 431 1.63 -2.88 -38.66
N PRO A 432 0.92 -1.73 -38.70
CA PRO A 432 1.54 -0.40 -38.77
C PRO A 432 2.53 -0.12 -37.64
N LEU A 433 2.26 -0.66 -36.44
CA LEU A 433 3.16 -0.51 -35.31
C LEU A 433 4.48 -1.25 -35.53
N ARG A 434 4.42 -2.46 -36.13
CA ARG A 434 5.61 -3.27 -36.37
C ARG A 434 6.50 -2.74 -37.48
N ASP A 435 5.89 -2.09 -38.46
CA ASP A 435 6.60 -1.44 -39.55
C ASP A 435 7.09 -0.02 -39.20
N SER A 436 6.77 0.48 -38.00
CA SER A 436 7.21 1.80 -37.56
C SER A 436 8.73 1.88 -37.43
N SER A 437 9.31 2.98 -37.91
CA SER A 437 10.76 3.21 -37.89
C SER A 437 11.34 3.07 -36.47
N GLU A 438 10.61 3.52 -35.45
CA GLU A 438 11.08 3.47 -34.06
C GLU A 438 11.20 2.03 -33.53
N LEU A 439 10.18 1.19 -33.76
CA LEU A 439 10.24 -0.21 -33.32
C LEU A 439 11.32 -0.99 -34.10
N ARG A 440 11.48 -0.71 -35.39
CA ARG A 440 12.55 -1.28 -36.22
C ARG A 440 13.94 -0.87 -35.73
N ILE A 441 14.13 0.41 -35.37
CA ILE A 441 15.37 0.90 -34.76
C ILE A 441 15.62 0.23 -33.40
N GLN A 442 14.57 0.07 -32.59
CA GLN A 442 14.70 -0.62 -31.30
C GLN A 442 15.07 -2.11 -31.49
N ALA A 443 14.53 -2.77 -32.51
CA ALA A 443 14.91 -4.13 -32.87
C ALA A 443 16.39 -4.19 -33.31
N CYS A 444 16.89 -3.22 -34.09
CA CYS A 444 18.32 -3.12 -34.39
C CYS A 444 19.17 -2.96 -33.12
N THR A 445 18.75 -2.11 -32.19
CA THR A 445 19.44 -1.93 -30.89
C THR A 445 19.49 -3.24 -30.12
N ALA A 446 18.36 -3.94 -30.02
CA ALA A 446 18.24 -5.23 -29.34
C ALA A 446 19.12 -6.32 -29.99
N LEU A 447 19.17 -6.39 -31.33
CA LEU A 447 20.07 -7.30 -32.05
C LEU A 447 21.56 -7.02 -31.76
N VAL A 448 21.94 -5.75 -31.66
CA VAL A 448 23.30 -5.36 -31.25
C VAL A 448 23.59 -5.66 -29.77
N MET A 449 22.56 -5.75 -28.92
CA MET A 449 22.72 -6.25 -27.54
C MET A 449 22.98 -7.76 -27.52
N ILE A 450 22.29 -8.54 -28.37
CA ILE A 450 22.46 -10.00 -28.47
C ILE A 450 23.85 -10.37 -29.04
N ARG A 451 24.36 -9.60 -30.00
CA ARG A 451 25.72 -9.76 -30.59
C ARG A 451 25.99 -11.12 -31.26
N SER A 452 24.97 -11.90 -31.61
CA SER A 452 25.17 -13.12 -32.40
C SER A 452 25.62 -12.77 -33.83
N PRO A 453 26.38 -13.66 -34.52
CA PRO A 453 26.81 -13.42 -35.90
C PRO A 453 25.64 -13.11 -36.84
N GLN A 454 24.52 -13.84 -36.68
CA GLN A 454 23.30 -13.64 -37.46
C GLN A 454 22.67 -12.27 -37.15
N ALA A 455 22.58 -11.88 -35.88
CA ALA A 455 22.05 -10.57 -35.48
C ALA A 455 22.88 -9.42 -36.05
N MET A 456 24.21 -9.53 -35.98
CA MET A 456 25.11 -8.51 -36.52
C MET A 456 25.04 -8.42 -38.05
N ALA A 457 24.95 -9.56 -38.76
CA ALA A 457 24.78 -9.58 -40.20
C ALA A 457 23.45 -8.93 -40.64
N ALA A 458 22.36 -9.21 -39.91
CA ALA A 458 21.07 -8.58 -40.16
C ALA A 458 21.13 -7.06 -39.98
N VAL A 459 21.75 -6.57 -38.90
CA VAL A 459 21.90 -5.11 -38.68
C VAL A 459 22.78 -4.49 -39.77
N GLN A 460 23.83 -5.18 -40.26
CA GLN A 460 24.67 -4.71 -41.36
C GLN A 460 23.91 -4.53 -42.67
N ALA A 461 23.02 -5.47 -43.01
CA ALA A 461 22.18 -5.36 -44.21
C ALA A 461 21.27 -4.12 -44.16
N LEU A 462 20.81 -3.71 -42.98
CA LEU A 462 19.93 -2.55 -42.79
C LEU A 462 20.63 -1.19 -43.00
N ARG A 463 21.92 -1.16 -43.32
CA ARG A 463 22.60 0.07 -43.79
C ARG A 463 22.05 0.59 -45.10
N GLU A 464 21.46 -0.29 -45.91
CA GLU A 464 20.84 0.01 -47.20
C GLU A 464 19.30 -0.02 -47.11
N ASP A 465 18.74 -0.02 -45.90
CA ASP A 465 17.29 -0.06 -45.68
C ASP A 465 16.55 1.06 -46.42
N ARG A 466 15.30 0.84 -46.82
CA ARG A 466 14.46 1.88 -47.45
C ARG A 466 14.23 3.10 -46.55
N ASP A 467 14.12 2.89 -45.24
CA ASP A 467 13.87 3.94 -44.25
C ASP A 467 15.18 4.62 -43.85
N ARG A 468 15.23 5.95 -44.05
CA ARG A 468 16.42 6.76 -43.74
C ARG A 468 16.81 6.69 -42.27
N ALA A 469 15.85 6.68 -41.35
CA ALA A 469 16.11 6.64 -39.92
C ALA A 469 16.72 5.28 -39.52
N VAL A 470 16.20 4.20 -40.10
CA VAL A 470 16.73 2.83 -39.87
C VAL A 470 18.15 2.70 -40.40
N ARG A 471 18.45 3.20 -41.62
CA ARG A 471 19.83 3.23 -42.17
C ARG A 471 20.80 3.94 -41.23
N GLN A 472 20.44 5.15 -40.79
CA GLN A 472 21.29 5.96 -39.91
C GLN A 472 21.50 5.29 -38.55
N ALA A 473 20.46 4.69 -37.97
CA ALA A 473 20.55 3.98 -36.71
C ALA A 473 21.46 2.74 -36.83
N SER A 474 21.29 1.92 -37.87
CA SER A 474 22.15 0.76 -38.13
C SER A 474 23.63 1.15 -38.20
N MET A 475 23.98 2.17 -38.99
CA MET A 475 25.38 2.63 -39.11
C MET A 475 25.95 3.09 -37.77
N ARG A 476 25.18 3.87 -36.99
CA ARG A 476 25.59 4.34 -35.66
C ARG A 476 25.79 3.20 -34.68
N LEU A 477 24.84 2.26 -34.63
CA LEU A 477 24.88 1.12 -33.72
C LEU A 477 26.08 0.21 -34.00
N ILE A 478 26.38 -0.08 -35.27
CA ILE A 478 27.55 -0.88 -35.66
C ILE A 478 28.86 -0.17 -35.28
N ALA A 479 28.99 1.12 -35.57
CA ALA A 479 30.16 1.90 -35.19
C ALA A 479 30.38 1.88 -33.66
N SER A 480 29.31 2.06 -32.88
CA SER A 480 29.36 2.01 -31.41
C SER A 480 29.77 0.63 -30.87
N ALA A 481 29.35 -0.46 -31.53
CA ALA A 481 29.69 -1.82 -31.13
C ALA A 481 31.16 -2.15 -31.42
N GLN A 482 31.67 -1.70 -32.58
CA GLN A 482 33.08 -1.83 -32.96
C GLN A 482 34.00 -1.03 -32.05
N ALA A 483 33.63 0.21 -31.70
CA ALA A 483 34.39 1.06 -30.78
C ALA A 483 34.50 0.43 -29.38
N ARG A 484 33.39 -0.09 -28.84
CA ARG A 484 33.38 -0.81 -27.56
C ARG A 484 34.28 -2.05 -27.58
N ARG A 485 34.24 -2.84 -28.66
CA ARG A 485 35.11 -4.02 -28.80
C ARG A 485 36.59 -3.63 -28.80
N ARG A 486 36.97 -2.58 -29.54
CA ARG A 486 38.36 -2.07 -29.57
C ARG A 486 38.82 -1.59 -28.19
N ALA A 487 37.97 -0.88 -27.46
CA ALA A 487 38.28 -0.41 -26.10
C ALA A 487 38.47 -1.56 -25.11
N THR A 488 37.63 -2.61 -25.16
CA THR A 488 37.80 -3.80 -24.32
C THR A 488 39.09 -4.56 -24.65
N THR A 489 39.42 -4.72 -25.94
CA THR A 489 40.67 -5.38 -26.35
C THR A 489 41.92 -4.58 -25.95
N ALA A 490 41.88 -3.24 -26.04
CA ALA A 490 42.98 -2.38 -25.61
C ALA A 490 43.15 -2.35 -24.08
N GLY A 491 42.05 -2.38 -23.30
CA GLY A 491 42.12 -2.42 -21.84
C GLY A 491 42.68 -3.72 -21.27
N ILE A 492 42.46 -4.86 -21.94
CA ILE A 492 43.05 -6.16 -21.56
C ILE A 492 44.56 -6.16 -21.80
N GLN A 493 45.03 -5.54 -22.89
CA GLN A 493 46.47 -5.44 -23.20
C GLN A 493 47.27 -4.52 -22.27
N VAL A 494 46.62 -3.61 -21.52
CA VAL A 494 47.29 -2.69 -20.57
C VAL A 494 47.44 -3.32 -19.17
N VAL A 495 46.68 -4.38 -18.85
CA VAL A 495 46.78 -5.08 -17.55
C VAL A 495 47.80 -6.23 -17.58
N GLU A 496 48.18 -6.70 -18.77
CA GLU A 496 49.20 -7.76 -18.97
C GLU A 496 50.60 -7.22 -19.34
N GLY A 497 50.83 -5.90 -19.24
CA GLY A 497 52.06 -5.21 -19.66
C GLY A 497 53.01 -4.82 -18.53
#